data_AF-A0ABD4KTP9-F1
#
_entry.id   AF-A0ABD4KTP9-F1
#
_cell.length_a   1.000
_cell.length_b   1.000
_cell.length_c   1.000
_cell.angle_alpha   90.00
_cell.angle_beta   90.00
_cell.angle_gamma   90.00
#
_symmetry.space_group_name_H-M   'P 1'
#
loop_
_entity.id
_entity.type
_entity.pdbx_description
1 polymer ?
#
loop_
_entity_poly.entity_id
_entity_poly.type
_entity_poly.pdbx_seq_one_letter_code
_entity_poly.pdbx_strand_id
1 'polypeptide(L)'
;WHTFIKVKESGVKVTLDGQGADEQLAGYLPYIASYLTSISLIDLYKEFFYFLKIPGAKKTLLLSFLMANFKFIFGMKAYQALFKKIKGRQPPTELNLELKSAIEKGLINLIHYSDRVSMGHSIESRMPFMDYRLVEFLAQVPACYKMHNGWTKYLARLAFDKKLPDEITWRKDKMGWPIPEEHWFRGNLRLWASDTLMNSKVLKEISPELDAETEFKSNIKKSIRKLNIATINKLNFW
;
A
#
# COMPACT_ATOMS: atom_id res chain seq x y z
N TRP A 1 8.32 -7.11 13.85
CA TRP A 1 9.30 -7.68 14.80
C TRP A 1 8.63 -7.98 16.12
N HIS A 2 8.31 -6.96 16.94
CA HIS A 2 7.66 -7.15 18.25
C HIS A 2 6.36 -7.98 18.22
N THR A 3 5.54 -7.84 17.17
CA THR A 3 4.35 -8.69 16.99
C THR A 3 4.71 -10.18 17.03
N PHE A 4 5.75 -10.60 16.30
CA PHE A 4 6.15 -12.00 16.24
C PHE A 4 6.88 -12.47 17.50
N ILE A 5 7.53 -11.58 18.26
CA ILE A 5 7.97 -11.89 19.63
C ILE A 5 6.75 -12.27 20.49
N LYS A 6 5.68 -11.47 20.44
CA LYS A 6 4.44 -11.77 21.20
C LYS A 6 3.74 -13.03 20.74
N VAL A 7 3.73 -13.33 19.45
CA VAL A 7 3.22 -14.60 18.91
C VAL A 7 4.06 -15.78 19.41
N LYS A 8 5.39 -15.66 19.46
CA LYS A 8 6.26 -16.70 20.00
C LYS A 8 6.00 -16.94 21.49
N GLU A 9 5.85 -15.86 22.27
CA GLU A 9 5.54 -15.92 23.70
C GLU A 9 4.19 -16.61 23.98
N SER A 10 3.23 -16.54 23.06
CA SER A 10 1.96 -17.26 23.18
C SER A 10 2.03 -18.74 22.75
N GLY A 11 3.21 -19.24 22.37
CA GLY A 11 3.42 -20.64 21.96
C GLY A 11 2.94 -20.97 20.54
N VAL A 12 2.43 -19.99 19.80
CA VAL A 12 2.02 -20.18 18.40
C VAL A 12 3.24 -20.39 17.51
N LYS A 13 3.15 -21.33 16.56
CA LYS A 13 4.23 -21.64 15.59
C LYS A 13 3.89 -21.25 14.17
N VAL A 14 2.61 -21.20 13.83
CA VAL A 14 2.12 -20.90 12.49
C VAL A 14 1.11 -19.76 12.59
N THR A 15 1.28 -18.73 11.77
CA THR A 15 0.35 -17.62 11.64
C THR A 15 -0.19 -17.53 10.22
N LEU A 16 -1.39 -16.95 10.09
CA LEU A 16 -1.95 -16.58 8.78
C LEU A 16 -1.78 -15.08 8.56
N ASP A 17 -1.15 -14.72 7.46
CA ASP A 17 -0.95 -13.34 7.00
C ASP A 17 -1.87 -13.05 5.81
N GLY A 18 -2.45 -11.84 5.81
CA GLY A 18 -3.37 -11.36 4.79
C GLY A 18 -2.70 -10.71 3.57
N GLN A 19 -1.37 -10.77 3.44
CA GLN A 19 -0.67 -10.24 2.25
C GLN A 19 -1.26 -10.80 0.96
N GLY A 20 -1.36 -9.95 -0.06
CA GLY A 20 -1.89 -10.31 -1.37
C GLY A 20 -3.39 -10.10 -1.51
N ALA A 21 -4.16 -10.00 -0.42
CA ALA A 21 -5.59 -9.75 -0.50
C ALA A 21 -5.91 -8.40 -1.14
N ASP A 22 -5.25 -7.33 -0.68
CA ASP A 22 -5.52 -5.98 -1.19
C ASP A 22 -4.94 -5.77 -2.60
N GLU A 23 -3.78 -6.36 -2.89
CA GLU A 23 -3.05 -6.21 -4.15
C GLU A 23 -3.69 -6.99 -5.29
N GLN A 24 -4.44 -8.07 -5.00
CA GLN A 24 -5.14 -8.87 -6.00
C GLN A 24 -6.62 -8.47 -6.19
N LEU A 25 -7.26 -7.93 -5.15
CA LEU A 25 -8.70 -7.62 -5.12
C LEU A 25 -9.00 -6.12 -5.06
N ALA A 26 -8.02 -5.27 -5.36
CA ALA A 26 -8.18 -3.82 -5.40
C ALA A 26 -8.59 -3.18 -4.06
N GLY A 27 -7.85 -3.50 -3.00
CA GLY A 27 -8.12 -3.04 -1.65
C GLY A 27 -7.61 -1.64 -1.30
N TYR A 28 -6.82 -0.96 -2.14
CA TYR A 28 -6.29 0.39 -1.86
C TYR A 28 -7.03 1.49 -2.64
N LEU A 29 -7.18 2.66 -2.03
CA LEU A 29 -7.83 3.83 -2.65
C LEU A 29 -7.25 4.25 -4.01
N PRO A 30 -5.92 4.22 -4.26
CA PRO A 30 -5.37 4.56 -5.57
C PRO A 30 -5.92 3.73 -6.73
N TYR A 31 -6.34 2.49 -6.49
CA TYR A 31 -6.94 1.64 -7.52
C TYR A 31 -8.28 2.14 -8.05
N ILE A 32 -8.97 3.01 -7.29
CA ILE A 32 -10.18 3.72 -7.78
C ILE A 32 -9.84 4.50 -9.06
N ALA A 33 -8.64 5.07 -9.17
CA ALA A 33 -8.24 5.78 -10.37
C ALA A 33 -8.10 4.87 -11.58
N SER A 34 -7.45 3.71 -11.43
CA SER A 34 -7.30 2.71 -12.48
C SER A 34 -8.65 2.13 -12.91
N TYR A 35 -9.56 1.93 -11.95
CA TYR A 35 -10.92 1.45 -12.23
C TYR A 35 -11.76 2.49 -12.99
N LEU A 36 -11.95 3.68 -12.42
CA LEU A 36 -12.86 4.69 -13.01
C LEU A 36 -12.37 5.23 -14.36
N THR A 37 -11.07 5.24 -14.61
CA THR A 37 -10.52 5.67 -15.91
C THR A 37 -10.64 4.60 -17.00
N SER A 38 -11.08 3.39 -16.66
CA SER A 38 -11.12 2.23 -17.55
C SER A 38 -12.52 1.70 -17.83
N ILE A 39 -13.54 2.14 -17.09
CA ILE A 39 -14.95 1.78 -17.30
C ILE A 39 -15.62 2.70 -18.33
N SER A 40 -16.83 2.34 -18.77
CA SER A 40 -17.64 3.14 -19.71
C SER A 40 -18.06 4.48 -19.12
N LEU A 41 -18.44 5.44 -19.97
CA LEU A 41 -18.91 6.75 -19.52
C LEU A 41 -20.18 6.63 -18.66
N ILE A 42 -21.10 5.72 -18.99
CA ILE A 42 -22.33 5.52 -18.22
C ILE A 42 -21.99 4.96 -16.83
N ASP A 43 -21.11 3.96 -16.77
CA ASP A 43 -20.71 3.34 -15.51
C ASP A 43 -19.87 4.29 -14.65
N LEU A 44 -19.05 5.15 -15.27
CA LEU A 44 -18.29 6.19 -14.57
C LEU A 44 -19.19 7.06 -13.68
N TYR A 45 -20.28 7.58 -14.24
CA TYR A 45 -21.18 8.44 -13.50
C TYR A 45 -21.93 7.67 -12.42
N LYS A 46 -22.37 6.43 -12.70
CA LYS A 46 -23.00 5.55 -11.70
C LYS A 46 -22.07 5.24 -10.54
N GLU A 47 -20.88 4.71 -10.84
CA GLU A 47 -19.88 4.30 -9.85
C GLU A 47 -19.38 5.51 -9.04
N PHE A 48 -19.20 6.67 -9.65
CA PHE A 48 -18.76 7.88 -8.94
C PHE A 48 -19.61 8.17 -7.69
N PHE A 49 -20.94 8.12 -7.81
CA PHE A 49 -21.83 8.36 -6.68
C PHE A 49 -21.75 7.27 -5.62
N TYR A 50 -21.53 6.01 -6.01
CA TYR A 50 -21.33 4.94 -5.05
C TYR A 50 -20.00 5.06 -4.30
N PHE A 51 -18.92 5.42 -4.99
CA PHE A 51 -17.58 5.57 -4.42
C PHE A 51 -17.47 6.78 -3.47
N LEU A 52 -18.35 7.78 -3.55
CA LEU A 52 -18.41 8.89 -2.57
C LEU A 52 -18.61 8.42 -1.13
N LYS A 53 -19.20 7.22 -0.95
CA LYS A 53 -19.46 6.62 0.36
C LYS A 53 -18.22 5.98 1.00
N ILE A 54 -17.07 5.93 0.32
CA ILE A 54 -15.84 5.37 0.89
C ILE A 54 -15.10 6.46 1.68
N PRO A 55 -14.84 6.25 2.99
CA PRO A 55 -14.06 7.18 3.80
C PRO A 55 -12.66 7.42 3.21
N GLY A 56 -12.23 8.69 3.17
CA GLY A 56 -10.91 9.07 2.64
C GLY A 56 -10.77 9.05 1.11
N ALA A 57 -11.78 8.58 0.36
CA ALA A 57 -11.69 8.45 -1.09
C ALA A 57 -11.92 9.75 -1.87
N LYS A 58 -12.55 10.78 -1.27
CA LYS A 58 -13.04 11.99 -1.96
C LYS A 58 -12.01 12.62 -2.91
N LYS A 59 -10.78 12.83 -2.44
CA LYS A 59 -9.71 13.47 -3.24
C LYS A 59 -9.32 12.61 -4.44
N THR A 60 -9.08 11.32 -4.22
CA THR A 60 -8.75 10.37 -5.28
C THR A 60 -9.89 10.29 -6.28
N LEU A 61 -11.11 10.12 -5.80
CA LEU A 61 -12.32 10.01 -6.59
C LEU A 61 -12.58 11.21 -7.51
N LEU A 62 -12.50 12.44 -6.98
CA LEU A 62 -12.66 13.67 -7.77
C LEU A 62 -11.62 13.77 -8.87
N LEU A 63 -10.36 13.48 -8.53
CA LEU A 63 -9.26 13.48 -9.49
C LEU A 63 -9.47 12.41 -10.57
N SER A 64 -9.84 11.19 -10.18
CA SER A 64 -10.14 10.09 -11.10
C SER A 64 -11.30 10.41 -12.03
N PHE A 65 -12.36 11.04 -11.52
CA PHE A 65 -13.51 11.44 -12.31
C PHE A 65 -13.16 12.51 -13.35
N LEU A 66 -12.41 13.54 -12.95
CA LEU A 66 -11.91 14.56 -13.87
C LEU A 66 -11.04 13.94 -14.96
N MET A 67 -10.13 13.04 -14.57
CA MET A 67 -9.23 12.34 -15.49
C MET A 67 -9.96 11.42 -16.46
N ALA A 68 -10.98 10.71 -15.99
CA ALA A 68 -11.79 9.84 -16.82
C ALA A 68 -12.58 10.67 -17.86
N ASN A 69 -13.26 11.74 -17.44
CA ASN A 69 -13.95 12.65 -18.36
C ASN A 69 -12.98 13.30 -19.37
N PHE A 70 -11.79 13.73 -18.92
CA PHE A 70 -10.77 14.27 -19.83
C PHE A 70 -10.34 13.24 -20.88
N LYS A 71 -10.10 11.98 -20.46
CA LYS A 71 -9.78 10.88 -21.38
C LYS A 71 -10.91 10.62 -22.37
N PHE A 72 -12.17 10.70 -21.94
CA PHE A 72 -13.33 10.54 -22.83
C PHE A 72 -13.48 11.68 -23.84
N ILE A 73 -13.33 12.93 -23.41
CA ILE A 73 -13.53 14.12 -24.25
C ILE A 73 -12.37 14.31 -25.24
N PHE A 74 -11.13 14.21 -24.77
CA PHE A 74 -9.94 14.55 -25.56
C PHE A 74 -9.18 13.33 -26.12
N GLY A 75 -9.60 12.12 -25.74
CA GLY A 75 -9.00 10.87 -26.19
C GLY A 75 -7.66 10.51 -25.52
N MET A 76 -7.17 9.31 -25.84
CA MET A 76 -5.97 8.73 -25.18
C MET A 76 -4.68 9.50 -25.45
N LYS A 77 -4.51 10.08 -26.66
CA LYS A 77 -3.30 10.83 -27.02
C LYS A 77 -3.13 12.08 -26.14
N ALA A 78 -4.18 12.87 -25.99
CA ALA A 78 -4.17 14.06 -25.14
C ALA A 78 -4.01 13.67 -23.66
N TYR A 79 -4.67 12.59 -23.24
CA TYR A 79 -4.52 12.04 -21.89
C TYR A 79 -3.07 11.70 -21.57
N GLN A 80 -2.37 10.96 -22.44
CA GLN A 80 -0.95 10.65 -22.26
C GLN A 80 -0.06 11.90 -22.28
N ALA A 81 -0.37 12.89 -23.13
CA ALA A 81 0.39 14.14 -23.21
C ALA A 81 0.30 14.96 -21.90
N LEU A 82 -0.86 14.94 -21.22
CA LEU A 82 -1.03 15.57 -19.90
C LEU A 82 -0.01 15.02 -18.89
N PHE A 83 0.17 13.71 -18.85
CA PHE A 83 1.11 13.05 -17.93
C PHE A 83 2.57 13.25 -18.31
N LYS A 84 2.90 13.34 -19.59
CA LYS A 84 4.27 13.68 -20.04
C LYS A 84 4.73 15.04 -19.50
N LYS A 85 3.82 16.01 -19.37
CA LYS A 85 4.12 17.34 -18.80
C LYS A 85 4.30 17.31 -17.28
N ILE A 86 3.70 16.33 -16.60
CA ILE A 86 3.79 16.17 -15.15
C ILE A 86 4.95 15.22 -14.83
N LYS A 87 6.13 15.79 -14.55
CA LYS A 87 7.33 15.00 -14.21
C LYS A 87 7.03 13.96 -13.11
N GLY A 88 7.37 12.70 -13.40
CA GLY A 88 7.31 11.59 -12.44
C GLY A 88 5.92 10.95 -12.24
N ARG A 89 4.92 11.28 -13.07
CA ARG A 89 3.61 10.61 -13.02
C ARG A 89 3.24 9.99 -14.36
N GLN A 90 2.86 8.71 -14.32
CA GLN A 90 2.25 8.01 -15.44
C GLN A 90 0.72 8.08 -15.32
N PRO A 91 -0.01 8.00 -16.45
CA PRO A 91 -1.46 7.84 -16.39
C PRO A 91 -1.79 6.52 -15.66
N PRO A 92 -2.87 6.48 -14.86
CA PRO A 92 -3.44 5.24 -14.37
C PRO A 92 -3.63 4.23 -15.49
N THR A 93 -3.17 3.01 -15.26
CA THR A 93 -3.38 1.87 -16.15
C THR A 93 -4.75 1.24 -15.87
N GLU A 94 -5.16 0.30 -16.73
CA GLU A 94 -6.33 -0.52 -16.46
C GLU A 94 -6.16 -1.28 -15.13
N LEU A 95 -7.25 -1.48 -14.39
CA LEU A 95 -7.20 -2.02 -13.03
C LEU A 95 -6.46 -3.36 -12.95
N ASN A 96 -6.77 -4.34 -13.81
CA ASN A 96 -6.09 -5.63 -13.78
C ASN A 96 -4.60 -5.52 -14.11
N LEU A 97 -4.20 -4.62 -15.00
CA LEU A 97 -2.78 -4.33 -15.25
C LEU A 97 -2.08 -3.70 -14.05
N GLU A 98 -2.75 -2.79 -13.35
CA GLU A 98 -2.23 -2.18 -12.13
C GLU A 98 -2.05 -3.22 -11.02
N LEU A 99 -3.03 -4.11 -10.84
CA LEU A 99 -2.97 -5.19 -9.85
C LEU A 99 -1.85 -6.20 -10.19
N LYS A 100 -1.67 -6.53 -11.48
CA LYS A 100 -0.52 -7.33 -11.94
C LYS A 100 0.80 -6.67 -11.55
N SER A 101 0.96 -5.37 -11.83
CA SER A 101 2.16 -4.62 -11.44
C SER A 101 2.34 -4.56 -9.91
N ALA A 102 1.25 -4.50 -9.14
CA ALA A 102 1.30 -4.53 -7.68
C ALA A 102 1.87 -5.85 -7.15
N ILE A 103 1.47 -6.99 -7.73
CA ILE A 103 2.00 -8.32 -7.40
C ILE A 103 3.48 -8.43 -7.80
N GLU A 104 3.82 -8.03 -9.03
CA GLU A 104 5.16 -8.20 -9.61
C GLU A 104 6.23 -7.27 -9.02
N LYS A 105 5.83 -6.21 -8.30
CA LYS A 105 6.79 -5.19 -7.79
C LYS A 105 6.58 -4.88 -6.32
N GLY A 106 5.37 -4.44 -5.96
CA GLY A 106 5.08 -3.93 -4.63
C GLY A 106 5.05 -5.05 -3.60
N LEU A 107 4.25 -6.08 -3.88
CA LEU A 107 3.95 -7.17 -2.97
C LEU A 107 5.18 -8.00 -2.62
N ILE A 108 6.11 -8.20 -3.56
CA ILE A 108 7.37 -8.93 -3.32
C ILE A 108 8.11 -8.36 -2.10
N ASN A 109 8.20 -7.03 -1.99
CA ASN A 109 8.86 -6.40 -0.85
C ASN A 109 8.11 -6.67 0.46
N LEU A 110 6.78 -6.63 0.45
CA LEU A 110 5.96 -6.90 1.64
C LEU A 110 6.12 -8.34 2.11
N ILE A 111 6.13 -9.30 1.18
CA ILE A 111 6.35 -10.72 1.45
C ILE A 111 7.74 -10.93 2.04
N HIS A 112 8.78 -10.35 1.44
CA HIS A 112 10.15 -10.43 1.95
C HIS A 112 10.26 -9.90 3.39
N TYR A 113 9.60 -8.78 3.70
CA TYR A 113 9.61 -8.24 5.06
C TYR A 113 8.84 -9.13 6.04
N SER A 114 7.67 -9.63 5.66
CA SER A 114 6.87 -10.52 6.53
C SER A 114 7.63 -11.81 6.84
N ASP A 115 8.21 -12.46 5.82
CA ASP A 115 8.98 -13.69 5.95
C ASP A 115 10.19 -13.50 6.88
N ARG A 116 11.07 -12.53 6.58
CA ARG A 116 12.27 -12.26 7.41
C ARG A 116 11.93 -11.99 8.88
N VAL A 117 10.88 -11.21 9.11
CA VAL A 117 10.49 -10.82 10.47
C VAL A 117 9.85 -11.99 11.21
N SER A 118 9.07 -12.83 10.55
CA SER A 118 8.46 -14.02 11.15
C SER A 118 9.50 -15.10 11.46
N MET A 119 10.36 -15.43 10.49
CA MET A 119 11.40 -16.45 10.63
C MET A 119 12.50 -16.05 11.62
N GLY A 120 12.80 -14.75 11.76
CA GLY A 120 13.67 -14.24 12.81
C GLY A 120 13.20 -14.57 14.24
N HIS A 121 11.94 -14.99 14.40
CA HIS A 121 11.37 -15.46 15.66
C HIS A 121 10.88 -16.92 15.61
N SER A 122 11.30 -17.69 14.61
CA SER A 122 10.90 -19.09 14.41
C SER A 122 9.37 -19.27 14.30
N ILE A 123 8.71 -18.34 13.62
CA ILE A 123 7.27 -18.39 13.32
C ILE A 123 7.09 -18.56 11.82
N GLU A 124 6.33 -19.58 11.41
CA GLU A 124 5.96 -19.80 10.03
C GLU A 124 4.75 -18.92 9.67
N SER A 125 4.95 -17.91 8.82
CA SER A 125 3.87 -17.06 8.31
C SER A 125 3.35 -17.59 6.98
N ARG A 126 2.12 -18.11 6.95
CA ARG A 126 1.46 -18.57 5.72
C ARG A 126 0.57 -17.47 5.15
N MET A 127 0.54 -17.35 3.81
CA MET A 127 -0.21 -16.32 3.10
C MET A 127 -1.29 -16.95 2.22
N PRO A 128 -2.50 -17.25 2.73
CA PRO A 128 -3.54 -17.97 1.98
C PRO A 128 -3.95 -17.27 0.67
N PHE A 129 -3.88 -15.94 0.64
CA PHE A 129 -4.20 -15.18 -0.58
C PHE A 129 -3.16 -15.37 -1.70
N MET A 130 -1.97 -15.89 -1.39
CA MET A 130 -0.89 -16.15 -2.34
C MET A 130 -0.82 -17.61 -2.80
N ASP A 131 -1.86 -18.41 -2.52
CA ASP A 131 -1.99 -19.71 -3.17
C ASP A 131 -2.09 -19.53 -4.68
N TYR A 132 -1.25 -20.24 -5.44
CA TYR A 132 -1.14 -20.05 -6.89
C TYR A 132 -2.49 -20.22 -7.61
N ARG A 133 -3.36 -21.12 -7.13
CA ARG A 133 -4.69 -21.35 -7.73
C ARG A 133 -5.57 -20.13 -7.58
N LEU A 134 -5.50 -19.47 -6.42
CA LEU A 134 -6.25 -18.24 -6.18
C LEU A 134 -5.67 -17.09 -6.98
N VAL A 135 -4.34 -16.97 -7.06
CA VAL A 135 -3.64 -15.95 -7.86
C VAL A 135 -4.01 -16.07 -9.34
N GLU A 136 -3.91 -17.27 -9.91
CA GLU A 136 -4.25 -17.55 -11.31
C GLU A 136 -5.73 -17.27 -11.59
N PHE A 137 -6.63 -17.67 -10.69
CA PHE A 137 -8.04 -17.36 -10.79
C PHE A 137 -8.28 -15.84 -10.79
N LEU A 138 -7.76 -15.12 -9.80
CA LEU A 138 -7.98 -13.68 -9.66
C LEU A 138 -7.33 -12.87 -10.79
N ALA A 139 -6.27 -13.37 -11.42
CA ALA A 139 -5.68 -12.76 -12.60
C ALA A 139 -6.63 -12.75 -13.81
N GLN A 140 -7.52 -13.74 -13.91
CA GLN A 140 -8.51 -13.87 -14.98
C GLN A 140 -9.82 -13.12 -14.67
N VAL A 141 -10.09 -12.81 -13.40
CA VAL A 141 -11.32 -12.13 -12.99
C VAL A 141 -11.39 -10.70 -13.56
N PRO A 142 -12.48 -10.33 -14.25
CA PRO A 142 -12.70 -8.97 -14.72
C PRO A 142 -12.70 -7.93 -13.59
N ALA A 143 -12.19 -6.74 -13.88
CA ALA A 143 -12.08 -5.62 -12.94
C ALA A 143 -13.41 -5.29 -12.21
N CYS A 144 -14.55 -5.42 -12.88
CA CYS A 144 -15.87 -5.15 -12.33
C CYS A 144 -16.28 -6.08 -11.18
N TYR A 145 -15.65 -7.25 -11.02
CA TYR A 145 -15.89 -8.10 -9.85
C TYR A 145 -14.97 -7.75 -8.68
N LYS A 146 -13.85 -7.07 -8.94
CA LYS A 146 -12.91 -6.62 -7.90
C LYS A 146 -13.38 -5.30 -7.28
N MET A 147 -13.93 -4.41 -8.11
CA MET A 147 -14.54 -3.16 -7.70
C MET A 147 -15.92 -3.01 -8.34
N HIS A 148 -16.95 -2.76 -7.53
CA HIS A 148 -18.33 -2.65 -7.99
C HIS A 148 -19.20 -1.86 -7.02
N ASN A 149 -20.10 -1.02 -7.52
CA ASN A 149 -21.06 -0.25 -6.74
C ASN A 149 -20.43 0.43 -5.51
N GLY A 150 -19.26 1.05 -5.71
CA GLY A 150 -18.53 1.73 -4.63
C GLY A 150 -17.98 0.83 -3.53
N TRP A 151 -17.75 -0.45 -3.84
CA TRP A 151 -17.08 -1.42 -2.98
C TRP A 151 -15.72 -1.81 -3.57
N THR A 152 -14.69 -1.76 -2.72
CA THR A 152 -13.40 -2.40 -2.98
C THR A 152 -13.43 -3.85 -2.52
N LYS A 153 -12.57 -4.71 -3.08
CA LYS A 153 -12.53 -6.15 -2.75
C LYS A 153 -13.90 -6.82 -2.86
N TYR A 154 -14.70 -6.40 -3.84
CA TYR A 154 -16.11 -6.75 -3.92
C TYR A 154 -16.31 -8.27 -3.98
N LEU A 155 -15.57 -8.98 -4.82
CA LEU A 155 -15.60 -10.44 -4.91
C LEU A 155 -15.27 -11.13 -3.57
N ALA A 156 -14.27 -10.65 -2.83
CA ALA A 156 -13.97 -11.22 -1.51
C ALA A 156 -15.08 -10.95 -0.50
N ARG A 157 -15.68 -9.75 -0.50
CA ARG A 157 -16.82 -9.45 0.37
C ARG A 157 -17.98 -10.39 0.09
N LEU A 158 -18.30 -10.63 -1.18
CA LEU A 158 -19.31 -11.62 -1.56
C LEU A 158 -18.96 -13.03 -1.11
N ALA A 159 -17.69 -13.45 -1.22
CA ALA A 159 -17.24 -14.79 -0.83
C ALA A 159 -17.35 -15.05 0.68
N PHE A 160 -17.25 -13.98 1.50
CA PHE A 160 -17.37 -14.01 2.96
C PHE A 160 -18.73 -13.51 3.48
N ASP A 161 -19.61 -13.04 2.60
CA ASP A 161 -20.97 -12.63 2.95
C ASP A 161 -21.68 -13.78 3.66
N LYS A 162 -22.35 -13.47 4.78
CA LYS A 162 -23.02 -14.45 5.66
C LYS A 162 -22.11 -15.49 6.33
N LYS A 163 -20.79 -15.45 6.11
CA LYS A 163 -19.80 -16.26 6.85
C LYS A 163 -19.12 -15.49 7.98
N LEU A 164 -19.11 -14.17 7.87
CA LEU A 164 -18.59 -13.25 8.87
C LEU A 164 -19.64 -12.16 9.17
N PRO A 165 -19.62 -11.54 10.37
CA PRO A 165 -20.52 -10.45 10.70
C PRO A 165 -20.48 -9.32 9.67
N ASP A 166 -21.65 -8.76 9.34
CA ASP A 166 -21.78 -7.70 8.31
C ASP A 166 -20.96 -6.45 8.64
N GLU A 167 -20.83 -6.12 9.93
CA GLU A 167 -19.98 -5.04 10.43
C GLU A 167 -18.49 -5.21 10.09
N ILE A 168 -18.05 -6.44 9.80
CA ILE A 168 -16.70 -6.76 9.33
C ILE A 168 -16.70 -6.86 7.80
N THR A 169 -17.58 -7.69 7.24
CA THR A 169 -17.61 -8.01 5.80
C THR A 169 -17.90 -6.79 4.94
N TRP A 170 -18.81 -5.93 5.38
CA TRP A 170 -19.27 -4.75 4.64
C TRP A 170 -18.74 -3.43 5.23
N ARG A 171 -17.66 -3.51 6.02
CA ARG A 171 -16.95 -2.33 6.49
C ARG A 171 -16.28 -1.57 5.34
N LYS A 172 -16.61 -0.27 5.18
CA LYS A 172 -16.07 0.59 4.11
C LYS A 172 -14.74 1.23 4.45
N ASP A 173 -14.50 1.53 5.72
CA ASP A 173 -13.22 2.06 6.16
C ASP A 173 -12.15 0.97 6.05
N LYS A 174 -11.11 1.30 5.27
CA LYS A 174 -9.85 0.57 5.27
C LYS A 174 -8.99 1.14 6.38
N MET A 175 -8.78 0.33 7.40
CA MET A 175 -7.74 0.58 8.39
C MET A 175 -6.50 -0.21 8.00
N GLY A 176 -5.39 0.49 7.77
CA GLY A 176 -4.09 -0.15 7.68
C GLY A 176 -3.59 -0.55 9.07
N TRP A 177 -2.36 -1.04 9.13
CA TRP A 177 -1.62 -1.23 10.37
C TRP A 177 -0.64 -0.06 10.54
N PRO A 178 -1.08 1.12 11.05
CA PRO A 178 -0.19 2.26 11.16
C PRO A 178 0.90 1.97 12.20
N ILE A 179 2.15 2.16 11.79
CA ILE A 179 3.28 2.13 12.71
C ILE A 179 3.37 3.53 13.33
N PRO A 180 3.44 3.67 14.67
CA PRO A 180 3.48 4.96 15.34
C PRO A 180 4.89 5.58 15.27
N GLU A 181 5.46 5.65 14.07
CA GLU A 181 6.81 6.17 13.80
C GLU A 181 6.97 7.58 14.36
N GLU A 182 5.96 8.42 14.18
CA GLU A 182 5.97 9.80 14.66
C GLU A 182 6.06 9.89 16.18
N HIS A 183 5.30 9.05 16.88
CA HIS A 183 5.37 8.98 18.34
C HIS A 183 6.74 8.47 18.80
N TRP A 184 7.30 7.45 18.14
CA TRP A 184 8.58 6.88 18.52
C TRP A 184 9.76 7.83 18.30
N PHE A 185 9.90 8.39 17.10
CA PHE A 185 11.06 9.23 16.75
C PHE A 185 10.94 10.68 17.25
N ARG A 186 9.75 11.15 17.65
CA ARG A 186 9.63 12.41 18.40
C ARG A 186 9.73 12.21 19.91
N GLY A 187 9.42 11.01 20.40
CA GLY A 187 9.53 10.63 21.80
C GLY A 187 10.83 9.89 22.09
N ASN A 188 10.71 8.67 22.62
CA ASN A 188 11.80 7.93 23.26
C ASN A 188 12.97 7.59 22.32
N LEU A 189 12.74 7.47 21.00
CA LEU A 189 13.81 7.16 20.03
C LEU A 189 14.48 8.40 19.45
N ARG A 190 14.05 9.62 19.82
CA ARG A 190 14.56 10.87 19.23
C ARG A 190 16.07 11.00 19.38
N LEU A 191 16.57 10.87 20.61
CA LEU A 191 18.00 11.04 20.93
C LEU A 191 18.85 10.00 20.20
N TRP A 192 18.49 8.72 20.34
CA TRP A 192 19.18 7.63 19.63
C TRP A 192 19.21 7.84 18.10
N ALA A 193 18.11 8.27 17.51
CA ALA A 193 18.03 8.49 16.07
C ALA A 193 18.90 9.68 15.64
N SER A 194 18.85 10.81 16.35
CA SER A 194 19.72 11.97 16.12
C SER A 194 21.21 11.60 16.26
N ASP A 195 21.59 10.90 17.32
CA ASP A 195 22.97 10.46 17.55
C ASP A 195 23.43 9.49 16.46
N THR A 196 22.57 8.58 16.01
CA THR A 196 22.89 7.64 14.93
C THR A 196 23.14 8.37 13.60
N LEU A 197 22.36 9.40 13.29
CA LEU A 197 22.59 10.25 12.12
C LEU A 197 23.93 10.99 12.22
N MET A 198 24.21 11.63 13.36
CA MET A 198 25.42 12.42 13.57
C MET A 198 26.71 11.59 13.58
N ASN A 199 26.62 10.31 13.91
CA ASN A 199 27.77 9.41 13.95
C ASN A 199 27.98 8.62 12.66
N SER A 200 27.07 8.72 11.69
CA SER A 200 27.20 7.99 10.43
C SER A 200 28.22 8.67 9.49
N LYS A 201 29.33 7.97 9.22
CA LYS A 201 30.34 8.40 8.24
C LYS A 201 29.75 8.59 6.83
N VAL A 202 28.96 7.63 6.36
CA VAL A 202 28.33 7.65 5.02
C VAL A 202 27.47 8.89 4.84
N LEU A 203 26.59 9.18 5.80
CA LEU A 203 25.78 10.41 5.77
C LEU A 203 26.59 11.70 5.74
N LYS A 204 27.72 11.78 6.47
CA LYS A 204 28.57 12.97 6.45
C LYS A 204 29.19 13.22 5.07
N GLU A 205 29.48 12.17 4.32
CA GLU A 205 30.01 12.28 2.95
C GLU A 205 28.94 12.71 1.95
N ILE A 206 27.72 12.16 2.05
CA ILE A 206 26.65 12.41 1.07
C ILE A 206 25.74 13.60 1.41
N SER A 207 25.78 14.09 2.64
CA SER A 207 24.93 15.18 3.16
C SER A 207 25.65 15.95 4.28
N PRO A 208 26.74 16.68 4.00
CA PRO A 208 27.56 17.34 5.00
C PRO A 208 26.81 18.44 5.78
N GLU A 209 25.83 19.09 5.18
CA GLU A 209 24.92 20.07 5.81
C GLU A 209 23.83 19.46 6.72
N LEU A 210 23.95 18.20 7.14
CA LEU A 210 22.95 17.55 7.98
C LEU A 210 22.96 18.10 9.43
N ASP A 211 21.87 18.72 9.83
CA ASP A 211 21.59 19.08 11.23
C ASP A 211 20.57 18.09 11.85
N ALA A 212 21.04 17.25 12.77
CA ALA A 212 20.21 16.22 13.41
C ALA A 212 19.16 16.76 14.39
N GLU A 213 19.31 17.99 14.90
CA GLU A 213 18.31 18.57 15.83
C GLU A 213 17.03 19.02 15.13
N THR A 214 17.15 19.41 13.86
CA THR A 214 16.04 19.91 13.03
C THR A 214 15.45 18.83 12.11
N GLU A 215 16.21 17.78 11.78
CA GLU A 215 15.78 16.76 10.83
C GLU A 215 14.52 16.00 11.28
N PHE A 216 14.44 15.57 12.55
CA PHE A 216 13.28 14.83 13.08
C PHE A 216 12.11 15.74 13.52
N LYS A 217 12.32 17.06 13.60
CA LYS A 217 11.26 18.05 13.91
C LYS A 217 10.42 18.41 12.69
N SER A 218 10.98 18.31 11.48
CA SER A 218 10.35 18.82 10.25
C SER A 218 9.63 17.74 9.43
N ASN A 219 10.33 16.70 8.97
CA ASN A 219 9.79 15.68 8.07
C ASN A 219 10.31 14.29 8.37
N ILE A 220 9.60 13.58 9.25
CA ILE A 220 9.98 12.26 9.74
C ILE A 220 10.24 11.22 8.65
N LYS A 221 9.51 11.26 7.52
CA LYS A 221 9.72 10.31 6.42
C LYS A 221 11.08 10.50 5.77
N LYS A 222 11.52 11.75 5.62
CA LYS A 222 12.86 12.06 5.09
C LYS A 222 13.94 11.64 6.09
N SER A 223 13.71 11.90 7.38
CA SER A 223 14.61 11.52 8.46
C SER A 223 14.79 9.99 8.55
N ILE A 224 13.72 9.21 8.42
CA ILE A 224 13.78 7.73 8.41
C ILE A 224 14.60 7.21 7.23
N ARG A 225 14.48 7.81 6.03
CA ARG A 225 15.32 7.41 4.89
C ARG A 225 16.80 7.65 5.14
N LYS A 226 17.14 8.81 5.73
CA LYS A 226 18.52 9.11 6.14
C LYS A 226 18.99 8.14 7.22
N LEU A 227 18.12 7.80 8.18
CA LEU A 227 18.42 6.84 9.23
C LEU A 227 18.73 5.45 8.65
N ASN A 228 17.94 4.98 7.69
CA ASN A 228 18.20 3.71 7.00
C ASN A 228 19.59 3.70 6.34
N ILE A 229 20.00 4.81 5.71
CA ILE A 229 21.35 4.97 5.14
C ILE A 229 22.41 4.99 6.24
N ALA A 230 22.20 5.74 7.32
CA ALA A 230 23.12 5.79 8.47
C ALA A 230 23.37 4.41 9.09
N THR A 231 22.36 3.55 9.09
CA THR A 231 22.43 2.21 9.64
C THR A 231 22.85 1.15 8.63
N ILE A 232 23.14 1.50 7.38
CA ILE A 232 23.42 0.50 6.33
C ILE A 232 24.62 -0.39 6.68
N ASN A 233 25.66 0.18 7.28
CA ASN A 233 26.86 -0.56 7.71
C ASN A 233 26.61 -1.42 8.97
N LYS A 234 25.56 -1.11 9.75
CA LYS A 234 25.15 -1.94 10.90
C LYS A 234 24.34 -3.16 10.45
N LEU A 235 23.88 -3.18 9.20
CA LEU A 235 23.21 -4.33 8.59
C LEU A 235 24.22 -5.34 8.02
N ASN A 236 25.51 -5.27 8.41
CA ASN A 236 26.49 -6.30 8.09
C ASN A 236 25.88 -7.67 8.38
N PHE A 237 25.77 -8.40 7.27
CA PHE A 237 25.02 -9.62 7.08
C PHE A 237 25.41 -10.69 8.11
N TRP A 238 24.40 -11.32 8.72
CA TRP A 238 24.49 -12.73 9.09
C TRP A 238 24.55 -13.57 7.82
#